data_AF-A0A1J5CG71-F1
#
_entry.id   AF-A0A1J5CG71-F1
#
_cell.length_a   1.000
_cell.length_b   1.000
_cell.length_c   1.000
_cell.angle_alpha   90.00
_cell.angle_beta   90.00
_cell.angle_gamma   90.00
#
_symmetry.space_group_name_H-M   'P 1'
#
loop_
_entity.id
_entity.type
_entity.pdbx_description
1 polymer ?
#
loop_
_entity_poly.entity_id
_entity_poly.type
_entity_poly.pdbx_seq_one_letter_code
_entity_poly.pdbx_strand_id
1 'polypeptide(L)'
;MNRKRSTPVCASRKRGSGLGFPHSSGINGSRHKHMRELRTQQGGKPLRTLYAFDPRRSAILLIGGDKTGDDRWYDIHIPVADQLYDQHIEQLRKEGLIDG
;
A
#
# COMPACT_ATOMS: atom_id res chain seq x y z
N MET A 1 31.64 -31.13 -19.28
CA MET A 1 30.44 -30.77 -20.08
C MET A 1 29.20 -30.89 -19.21
N ASN A 2 28.35 -29.87 -19.26
CA ASN A 2 27.44 -29.50 -18.18
C ASN A 2 25.97 -29.74 -18.60
N ARG A 3 25.14 -30.09 -17.60
CA ARG A 3 23.67 -30.00 -17.52
C ARG A 3 22.84 -31.20 -18.04
N LYS A 4 22.55 -32.13 -17.12
CA LYS A 4 21.27 -32.87 -17.11
C LYS A 4 20.20 -32.06 -16.39
N ARG A 5 18.98 -32.17 -16.92
CA ARG A 5 17.73 -31.51 -16.52
C ARG A 5 17.31 -31.90 -15.10
N SER A 6 16.79 -30.94 -14.33
CA SER A 6 15.72 -31.22 -13.36
C SER A 6 15.02 -29.91 -13.01
N THR A 7 13.78 -29.77 -13.44
CA THR A 7 12.80 -28.90 -12.80
C THR A 7 12.61 -29.34 -11.35
N PRO A 8 12.26 -28.41 -10.45
CA PRO A 8 11.47 -28.78 -9.30
C PRO A 8 10.12 -28.05 -9.37
N VAL A 9 9.10 -28.77 -9.83
CA VAL A 9 7.76 -28.60 -9.28
C VAL A 9 7.82 -29.15 -7.85
N CYS A 10 7.56 -28.31 -6.87
CA CYS A 10 7.38 -28.73 -5.48
C CYS A 10 6.01 -28.26 -5.00
N ALA A 11 5.03 -29.15 -5.16
CA ALA A 11 3.78 -29.11 -4.43
C ALA A 11 3.94 -29.94 -3.14
N SER A 12 3.88 -29.29 -1.97
CA SER A 12 3.31 -29.91 -0.75
C SER A 12 3.09 -28.89 0.38
N ARG A 13 1.81 -28.62 0.64
CA ARG A 13 1.06 -28.91 1.87
C ARG A 13 1.77 -28.67 3.23
N LYS A 14 1.09 -27.85 4.06
CA LYS A 14 1.32 -27.58 5.50
C LYS A 14 2.47 -26.64 5.87
N ARG A 15 2.33 -25.36 5.54
CA ARG A 15 2.72 -24.26 6.44
C ARG A 15 1.66 -23.18 6.28
N GLY A 16 1.29 -22.54 7.39
CA GLY A 16 0.21 -21.56 7.45
C GLY A 16 0.29 -20.60 6.26
N SER A 17 -0.86 -20.25 5.72
CA SER A 17 -1.02 -19.24 4.69
C SER A 17 -0.49 -17.89 5.19
N GLY A 18 0.84 -17.76 5.20
CA GLY A 18 1.54 -16.53 4.89
C GLY A 18 1.26 -16.25 3.43
N LEU A 19 -0.01 -15.93 3.13
CA LEU A 19 -0.35 -15.09 2.01
C LEU A 19 0.64 -13.94 2.09
N GLY A 20 1.54 -13.89 1.10
CA GLY A 20 2.68 -13.01 1.08
C GLY A 20 2.24 -11.67 1.62
N PHE A 21 2.80 -11.30 2.77
CA PHE A 21 2.42 -10.08 3.47
C PHE A 21 2.37 -8.99 2.40
N PRO A 22 1.28 -8.23 2.26
CA PRO A 22 1.35 -7.04 1.44
C PRO A 22 2.59 -6.29 1.93
N HIS A 23 3.58 -6.08 1.04
CA HIS A 23 4.82 -5.40 1.39
C HIS A 23 4.47 -3.95 1.70
N SER A 24 3.94 -3.72 2.90
CA SER A 24 3.47 -2.44 3.35
C SER A 24 4.67 -1.70 3.92
N SER A 25 4.99 -0.55 3.34
CA SER A 25 6.08 0.29 3.80
C SER A 25 5.54 1.62 4.29
N GLY A 26 6.25 2.25 5.23
CA GLY A 26 6.01 3.66 5.57
C GLY A 26 6.39 4.56 4.40
N ILE A 27 5.66 5.66 4.22
CA ILE A 27 5.94 6.66 3.19
C ILE A 27 6.73 7.80 3.82
N ASN A 28 7.95 8.02 3.34
CA ASN A 28 8.75 9.18 3.71
C ASN A 28 8.31 10.38 2.84
N GLY A 29 8.01 11.51 3.48
CA GLY A 29 7.58 12.75 2.79
C GLY A 29 6.11 13.11 2.98
N SER A 30 5.29 12.22 3.55
CA SER A 30 3.93 12.57 3.96
C SER A 30 3.93 13.41 5.25
N ARG A 31 2.99 14.35 5.35
CA ARG A 31 2.70 15.07 6.60
C ARG A 31 2.13 14.14 7.69
N HIS A 32 1.56 13.00 7.30
CA HIS A 32 0.95 12.02 8.18
C HIS A 32 1.85 10.79 8.37
N LYS A 33 2.45 10.65 9.55
CA LYS A 33 3.37 9.54 9.89
C LYS A 33 2.76 8.13 9.79
N HIS A 34 1.43 8.03 9.78
CA HIS A 34 0.70 6.76 9.69
C HIS A 34 0.26 6.43 8.25
N MET A 35 0.62 7.26 7.26
CA MET A 35 0.44 6.94 5.85
C MET A 35 1.38 5.80 5.43
N ARG A 36 0.81 4.80 4.76
CA ARG A 36 1.48 3.59 4.31
C ARG A 36 1.24 3.36 2.83
N GLU A 37 2.18 2.68 2.19
CA GLU A 37 2.02 2.22 0.81
C GLU A 37 1.80 0.71 0.78
N LEU A 38 0.89 0.27 -0.07
CA LEU A 38 0.68 -1.10 -0.46
C LEU A 38 1.42 -1.35 -1.76
N ARG A 39 2.34 -2.32 -1.76
CA ARG A 39 3.09 -2.73 -2.94
C ARG A 39 2.47 -4.00 -3.52
N THR A 40 1.56 -3.83 -4.48
CA THR A 40 0.91 -4.96 -5.16
C THR A 40 1.64 -5.24 -6.48
N GLN A 41 2.02 -6.49 -6.70
CA GLN A 41 2.50 -6.95 -8.00
C GLN A 41 1.39 -7.74 -8.67
N GLN A 42 0.77 -7.17 -9.70
CA GLN A 42 -0.29 -7.85 -10.46
C GLN A 42 0.16 -7.97 -11.93
N GLY A 43 0.29 -9.19 -12.43
CA GLY A 43 0.55 -9.44 -13.86
C GLY A 43 1.82 -8.79 -14.41
N GLY A 44 2.85 -8.60 -13.58
CA GLY A 44 4.10 -7.92 -13.96
C GLY A 44 4.08 -6.39 -13.84
N LYS A 45 2.96 -5.78 -13.44
CA LYS A 45 2.85 -4.33 -13.21
C LYS A 45 2.95 -3.99 -11.72
N PRO A 46 3.91 -3.14 -11.31
CA PRO A 46 4.02 -2.65 -9.94
C PRO A 46 2.94 -1.58 -9.66
N LEU A 47 1.83 -2.01 -9.08
CA LEU A 47 0.81 -1.10 -8.55
C LEU A 47 1.23 -0.61 -7.16
N ARG A 48 0.99 0.68 -6.90
CA ARG A 48 1.21 1.32 -5.61
C ARG A 48 -0.08 1.97 -5.16
N THR A 49 -0.49 1.66 -3.94
CA THR A 49 -1.67 2.26 -3.32
C THR A 49 -1.27 2.90 -2.00
N LEU A 50 -1.53 4.20 -1.84
CA LEU A 50 -1.35 4.88 -0.57
C LEU A 50 -2.63 4.76 0.25
N TYR A 51 -2.46 4.40 1.51
CA TYR A 51 -3.54 4.22 2.45
C TYR A 51 -3.12 4.73 3.82
N ALA A 52 -4.09 5.11 4.63
CA ALA A 52 -3.88 5.55 6.00
C ALA A 52 -4.91 4.90 6.92
N PHE A 53 -4.61 4.85 8.21
CA PHE A 53 -5.59 4.46 9.22
C PHE A 53 -6.19 5.71 9.85
N ASP A 54 -7.51 5.78 9.92
CA ASP A 54 -8.21 6.82 10.66
C ASP A 54 -8.12 6.58 12.19
N PRO A 55 -8.52 7.55 13.03
CA PRO A 55 -8.57 7.38 14.49
C PRO A 55 -9.51 6.25 14.95
N ARG A 56 -10.46 5.85 14.10
CA ARG A 56 -11.41 4.75 14.33
C ARG A 56 -10.81 3.39 13.99
N ARG A 57 -9.51 3.34 13.65
CA ARG A 57 -8.75 2.13 13.26
C ARG A 57 -9.25 1.49 11.95
N SER A 58 -9.93 2.26 11.10
CA SER A 58 -10.34 1.84 9.77
C SER A 58 -9.27 2.22 8.74
N ALA A 59 -8.94 1.31 7.84
CA ALA A 59 -8.02 1.57 6.75
C ALA A 59 -8.75 2.24 5.59
N ILE A 60 -8.21 3.35 5.10
CA ILE A 60 -8.77 4.14 4.01
C ILE A 60 -7.77 4.14 2.87
N LEU A 61 -8.23 3.68 1.71
CA LEU A 61 -7.46 3.77 0.47
C LEU A 61 -7.60 5.18 -0.07
N LEU A 62 -6.49 5.90 -0.16
CA LEU A 62 -6.47 7.31 -0.57
C LEU A 62 -6.29 7.41 -2.09
N ILE A 63 -5.24 6.77 -2.61
CA ILE A 63 -4.92 6.83 -4.04
C ILE A 63 -4.18 5.57 -4.48
N GLY A 64 -4.46 5.09 -5.68
CA GLY A 64 -3.79 3.97 -6.32
C GLY A 64 -3.29 4.36 -7.71
N GLY A 65 -2.08 3.94 -8.05
CA GLY A 65 -1.48 4.23 -9.35
C GLY A 65 -0.48 3.17 -9.79
N ASP A 66 -0.26 3.11 -11.10
CA ASP A 66 0.85 2.35 -11.67
C ASP A 66 2.13 3.17 -11.52
N LYS A 67 3.12 2.62 -10.82
CA LYS A 67 4.41 3.28 -10.60
C LYS A 67 5.39 3.04 -11.76
N THR A 68 5.06 2.20 -12.74
CA THR A 68 6.01 1.72 -13.76
C THR A 68 6.83 2.86 -14.40
N GLY A 69 8.11 2.93 -14.02
CA GLY A 69 9.09 3.87 -14.59
C GLY A 69 8.97 5.33 -14.14
N ASP A 70 8.14 5.65 -13.15
CA ASP A 70 7.95 7.03 -12.68
C ASP A 70 8.44 7.23 -11.25
N ASP A 71 9.61 7.85 -11.11
CA ASP A 71 10.17 8.25 -9.82
C ASP A 71 9.44 9.47 -9.21
N ARG A 72 8.81 10.32 -10.04
CA ARG A 72 8.03 11.48 -9.60
C ARG A 72 6.65 11.10 -9.10
N TRP A 73 6.30 9.82 -9.20
CA TRP A 73 5.02 9.30 -8.71
C TRP A 73 4.79 9.70 -7.26
N TYR A 74 5.81 9.59 -6.38
CA TYR A 74 5.67 10.00 -4.99
C TYR A 74 5.49 11.50 -4.81
N ASP A 75 6.25 12.32 -5.53
CA ASP A 75 6.17 13.78 -5.43
C ASP A 75 4.77 14.31 -5.81
N ILE A 76 4.09 13.61 -6.71
CA ILE A 76 2.73 13.96 -7.16
C ILE A 76 1.66 13.34 -6.26
N HIS A 77 1.79 12.06 -5.90
CA HIS A 77 0.71 11.31 -5.24
C HIS A 77 0.72 11.48 -3.72
N ILE A 78 1.87 11.73 -3.08
CA ILE A 78 1.96 12.00 -1.64
C ILE A 78 1.15 13.25 -1.23
N PRO A 79 1.33 14.44 -1.85
CA PRO A 79 0.57 15.63 -1.45
C PRO A 79 -0.94 15.46 -1.72
N VAL A 80 -1.32 14.74 -2.78
CA VAL A 80 -2.73 14.43 -3.06
C VAL A 80 -3.32 13.51 -1.98
N ALA A 81 -2.59 12.47 -1.59
CA ALA A 81 -3.02 11.56 -0.52
C ALA A 81 -3.12 12.28 0.83
N ASP A 82 -2.17 13.17 1.13
CA ASP A 82 -2.20 14.01 2.32
C ASP A 82 -3.47 14.89 2.35
N GLN A 83 -3.83 15.52 1.22
CA GLN A 83 -5.06 16.34 1.12
C GLN A 83 -6.33 15.50 1.30
N LEU A 84 -6.39 14.32 0.66
CA LEU A 84 -7.54 13.41 0.80
C LEU A 84 -7.71 12.93 2.25
N TYR A 85 -6.60 12.69 2.94
CA TYR A 85 -6.64 12.28 4.34
C TYR A 85 -7.09 13.43 5.25
N ASP A 86 -6.58 14.64 5.07
CA ASP A 86 -7.05 15.83 5.80
C ASP A 86 -8.56 16.03 5.64
N GLN A 87 -9.04 15.96 4.40
CA GLN A 87 -10.48 16.05 4.09
C GLN A 87 -11.28 14.96 4.81
N HIS A 88 -10.77 13.72 4.83
CA HIS A 88 -11.43 12.62 5.52
C HIS A 88 -11.53 12.90 7.03
N ILE A 89 -10.47 13.38 7.67
CA ILE A 89 -10.48 13.72 9.10
C ILE A 89 -11.44 14.87 9.39
N GLU A 90 -11.49 15.89 8.53
CA GLU A 90 -12.47 16.97 8.67
C GLU A 90 -13.91 16.47 8.54
N GLN A 91 -14.19 15.54 7.63
CA GLN A 91 -15.51 14.92 7.51
C GLN A 91 -15.87 14.13 8.77
N LEU A 92 -14.96 13.29 9.28
CA LEU A 92 -15.22 12.54 10.52
C LEU A 92 -15.50 13.47 11.72
N ARG A 93 -14.84 14.62 11.80
CA ARG A 93 -15.12 15.64 12.82
C ARG A 93 -16.51 16.26 12.64
N LYS A 94 -16.89 16.61 11.40
CA LYS A 94 -18.21 17.17 11.09
C LYS A 94 -19.34 16.18 11.38
N GLU A 95 -19.11 14.90 11.13
CA GLU A 95 -20.05 13.81 11.41
C GLU A 95 -20.11 13.43 12.91
N GLY A 96 -19.25 14.03 13.75
CA GLY A 96 -19.19 13.70 15.19
C GLY A 96 -18.67 12.29 15.48
N LEU A 97 -17.93 11.69 14.53
CA LEU A 97 -17.42 10.32 14.65
C LEU A 97 -16.05 10.25 15.33
N ILE A 98 -15.37 11.39 15.45
CA ILE A 98 -14.14 11.55 16.22
C ILE A 98 -14.21 12.86 17.01
N ASP A 99 -13.85 12.79 18.28
CA ASP A 99 -13.64 13.97 19.12
C ASP A 99 -12.23 14.51 18.90
N GLY A 100 -12.13 15.83 18.71
CA GLY A 100 -10.87 16.55 18.45
C GLY A 100 -10.07 16.85 19.70
#